data_AF-A0A953IGS2-F1
#
_entry.id   AF-A0A953IGS2-F1
#
_cell.length_a   1.000
_cell.length_b   1.000
_cell.length_c   1.000
_cell.angle_alpha   90.00
_cell.angle_beta   90.00
_cell.angle_gamma   90.00
#
_symmetry.space_group_name_H-M   'P 1'
#
loop_
_entity.id
_entity.type
_entity.pdbx_description
1 polymer ?
#
loop_
_entity_poly.entity_id
_entity_poly.type
_entity_poly.pdbx_seq_one_letter_code
_entity_poly.pdbx_strand_id
1 'polypeptide(L)' 'MSARRYRVTGRVQGVGFRWFVARNAEELGLTGWVRNDPD' A
#
# COMPACT_ATOMS: atom_id res chain seq x y z
N MET A 1 -1.68 -19.84 -1.52
CA MET A 1 -1.46 -18.48 -0.96
C MET A 1 -2.68 -17.63 -1.26
N SER A 2 -3.18 -16.87 -0.29
CA SER A 2 -4.32 -15.96 -0.47
C SER A 2 -3.82 -14.52 -0.56
N ALA A 3 -4.40 -13.72 -1.45
CA ALA A 3 -4.11 -12.31 -1.60
C ALA A 3 -5.41 -11.51 -1.59
N ARG A 4 -5.35 -10.28 -1.06
CA ARG A 4 -6.48 -9.33 -1.07
C ARG A 4 -6.01 -8.01 -1.66
N ARG A 5 -6.85 -7.42 -2.52
CA ARG A 5 -6.63 -6.09 -3.11
C ARG A 5 -7.53 -5.08 -2.42
N TYR A 6 -6.94 -3.95 -2.02
CA TYR A 6 -7.64 -2.84 -1.41
C TYR A 6 -7.50 -1.59 -2.30
N ARG A 7 -8.56 -0.77 -2.35
CA ARG A 7 -8.52 0.59 -2.92
C ARG A 7 -8.67 1.56 -1.76
N VAL A 8 -7.74 2.50 -1.65
CA VAL A 8 -7.72 3.52 -0.59
C VAL A 8 -7.87 4.88 -1.25
N THR A 9 -8.79 5.71 -0.74
CA THR A 9 -9.13 7.02 -1.30
C THR A 9 -9.02 8.11 -0.21
N GLY A 10 -8.99 9.38 -0.62
CA GLY A 10 -8.77 10.54 0.25
C GLY A 10 -7.38 11.14 0.06
N ARG A 11 -6.85 11.83 1.09
CA ARG A 11 -5.50 12.44 1.04
C ARG A 11 -4.41 11.38 1.26
N VAL A 12 -4.16 10.58 0.22
CA VAL A 12 -3.19 9.45 0.27
C VAL A 12 -2.02 9.57 -0.72
N GLN A 13 -2.07 10.53 -1.65
CA GLN A 13 -0.98 10.79 -2.58
C GLN A 13 -0.12 11.97 -2.10
N GLY A 14 1.20 11.90 -2.33
CA GLY A 14 2.14 12.96 -1.93
C GLY A 14 2.41 13.06 -0.41
N VAL A 15 1.90 12.12 0.40
CA VAL A 15 2.02 12.13 1.87
C VAL A 15 2.86 10.98 2.44
N GLY A 16 3.63 10.30 1.60
CA GLY A 16 4.45 9.15 2.04
C GLY A 16 3.70 7.83 2.23
N PHE A 17 2.42 7.74 1.83
CA PHE A 17 1.58 6.55 2.02
C PHE A 17 2.20 5.24 1.48
N ARG A 18 2.80 5.28 0.29
CA ARG A 18 3.46 4.08 -0.29
C ARG A 18 4.59 3.55 0.58
N TRP A 19 5.41 4.45 1.13
CA TRP A 19 6.51 4.06 2.03
C TRP A 19 5.99 3.46 3.33
N PHE A 20 4.96 4.08 3.91
CA PHE A 20 4.27 3.55 5.08
C PHE A 20 3.75 2.12 4.86
N VAL A 21 3.07 1.87 3.74
CA VAL A 21 2.54 0.54 3.41
C VAL A 21 3.66 -0.48 3.21
N ALA A 22 4.72 -0.13 2.48
CA ALA A 22 5.84 -1.03 2.22
C ALA A 22 6.54 -1.46 3.52
N ARG A 23 6.86 -0.49 4.39
CA ARG A 23 7.48 -0.76 5.69
C ARG A 23 6.62 -1.67 6.58
N ASN A 24 5.32 -1.38 6.68
CA ASN A 24 4.43 -2.21 7.50
C ASN A 24 4.27 -3.62 6.91
N ALA A 25 4.28 -3.77 5.59
CA ALA A 25 4.25 -5.08 4.95
C ALA A 25 5.48 -5.92 5.33
N GLU A 26 6.67 -5.31 5.32
CA GLU A 26 7.91 -5.96 5.78
C GLU A 26 7.83 -6.37 7.26
N GLU A 27 7.40 -5.46 8.14
CA GLU A 27 7.26 -5.73 9.59
C GLU A 27 6.24 -6.86 9.88
N LEU A 28 5.23 -7.03 9.02
CA LEU A 28 4.20 -8.07 9.13
C LEU A 28 4.52 -9.37 8.35
N GLY A 29 5.67 -9.43 7.65
CA GLY A 29 6.02 -10.57 6.81
C GLY A 29 5.09 -10.77 5.60
N LEU A 30 4.43 -9.70 5.15
CA LEU A 30 3.53 -9.71 4.00
C LEU A 30 4.29 -9.41 2.71
N THR A 31 3.83 -10.00 1.61
CA THR A 31 4.36 -9.74 0.26
C THR A 31 3.27 -9.14 -0.62
N GLY A 32 3.66 -8.31 -1.59
CA GLY A 32 2.73 -7.64 -2.49
C GLY A 32 3.27 -6.33 -3.05
N TRP A 33 2.36 -5.46 -3.48
CA TRP A 33 2.69 -4.16 -4.06
C TRP A 33 1.72 -3.08 -3.59
N VAL A 34 2.21 -1.84 -3.60
CA VAL A 34 1.42 -0.62 -3.43
C VAL A 34 1.72 0.30 -4.60
N ARG A 35 0.69 0.88 -5.21
CA ARG A 35 0.85 1.81 -6.35
C ARG A 35 -0.10 2.99 -6.19
N ASN A 36 0.31 4.15 -6.71
CA ASN A 36 -0.63 5.24 -6.92
C ASN A 36 -1.52 4.89 -8.12
N ASP A 37 -2.80 5.24 -8.05
CA ASP A 37 -3.73 5.19 -9.18
C ASP A 37 -3.89 6.62 -9.70
N PRO A 38 -3.53 6.92 -10.95
CA PRO A 38 -3.63 8.27 -11.53
C PRO A 38 -5.03 8.66 -12.02
N ASP A 39 -6.10 8.05 -11.47
CA ASP A 39 -7.50 8.43 -11.76
C ASP A 39 -7.79 9.88 -11.36
#